data_AF-A0A9D7ZPI0-F1
#
_entry.id   AF-A0A9D7ZPI0-F1
#
_cell.length_a   1.000
_cell.length_b   1.000
_cell.length_c   1.000
_cell.angle_alpha   90.00
_cell.angle_beta   90.00
_cell.angle_gamma   90.00
#
_symmetry.space_group_name_H-M   'P 1'
#
loop_
_entity.id
_entity.type
_entity.pdbx_description
1 polymer ?
#
loop_
_entity_poly.entity_id
_entity_poly.type
_entity_poly.pdbx_seq_one_letter_code
_entity_poly.pdbx_strand_id
1 'polypeptide(L)'
;MVSSAPFTFGYTRTALRQLRKCPKREQIINLLETISGDPFRIDDSIKSLKGNADSFRRRFGDWRVCWQIDATSRAIMVFEIAARVGAEK
;
A
#
# COMPACT_ATOMS: atom_id res chain seq x y z
N MET A 1 -25.24 -7.77 -6.28
CA MET A 1 -23.91 -7.14 -6.36
C MET A 1 -23.64 -6.55 -4.99
N VAL A 2 -22.72 -7.15 -4.23
CA VAL A 2 -22.47 -6.73 -2.84
C VAL A 2 -21.61 -5.47 -2.89
N SER A 3 -22.22 -4.30 -2.76
CA SER A 3 -21.47 -3.06 -2.46
C SER A 3 -20.90 -3.21 -1.05
N SER A 4 -19.71 -3.81 -0.94
CA SER A 4 -18.96 -3.77 0.29
C SER A 4 -18.47 -2.35 0.49
N ALA A 5 -18.75 -1.77 1.67
CA ALA A 5 -18.21 -0.47 2.05
C ALA A 5 -16.67 -0.46 1.86
N PRO A 6 -16.09 0.67 1.44
CA PRO A 6 -14.66 0.77 1.21
C PRO A 6 -13.88 0.47 2.48
N PHE A 7 -12.73 -0.19 2.32
CA PHE A 7 -11.85 -0.52 3.44
C PHE A 7 -11.22 0.76 4.02
N THR A 8 -11.11 0.82 5.34
CA THR A 8 -10.45 1.96 6.01
C THR A 8 -8.94 1.84 5.87
N PHE A 9 -8.25 2.91 5.46
CA PHE A 9 -6.79 2.90 5.37
C PHE A 9 -6.13 3.50 6.62
N GLY A 10 -5.03 2.89 7.04
CA GLY A 10 -4.16 3.38 8.11
C GLY A 10 -2.71 3.47 7.63
N TYR A 11 -1.98 4.44 8.15
CA TYR A 11 -0.55 4.59 7.89
C TYR A 11 0.23 4.49 9.19
N THR A 12 1.36 3.80 9.16
CA THR A 12 2.36 3.96 10.24
C THR A 12 2.97 5.36 10.17
N ARG A 13 3.43 5.85 11.33
CA ARG A 13 4.06 7.18 11.42
C ARG A 13 5.28 7.31 10.49
N THR A 14 6.04 6.22 10.32
CA THR A 14 7.19 6.13 9.42
C THR A 14 6.77 6.15 7.96
N ALA A 15 5.76 5.36 7.57
CA ALA A 15 5.22 5.36 6.21
C ALA A 15 4.68 6.73 5.82
N LEU A 16 3.92 7.39 6.70
CA LEU A 16 3.39 8.74 6.44
C LEU A 16 4.51 9.77 6.22
N ARG A 17 5.58 9.70 7.03
CA ARG A 17 6.74 10.58 6.90
C ARG A 17 7.43 10.40 5.54
N GLN A 18 7.56 9.15 5.09
CA GLN A 18 8.19 8.83 3.81
C GLN A 18 7.29 9.18 2.62
N LEU A 19 5.98 8.96 2.73
CA LEU A 19 5.00 9.37 1.72
C LEU A 19 5.07 10.87 1.43
N ARG A 20 5.27 11.70 2.47
CA ARG A 20 5.42 13.15 2.32
C ARG A 20 6.65 13.56 1.52
N LYS A 21 7.72 12.76 1.55
CA LYS A 21 8.96 12.98 0.79
C LYS A 21 8.93 12.35 -0.60
N CYS A 22 7.92 11.54 -0.89
CA CYS A 22 7.85 10.74 -2.10
C CYS A 22 7.35 11.56 -3.28
N PRO A 23 8.13 11.73 -4.37
CA PRO A 23 7.66 12.40 -5.59
C PRO A 23 6.53 11.61 -6.29
N LYS A 24 6.37 10.33 -5.95
CA LYS A 24 5.35 9.42 -6.47
C LYS A 24 4.11 9.35 -5.56
N ARG A 25 3.97 10.27 -4.60
CA ARG A 25 2.89 10.32 -3.61
C ARG A 25 1.50 10.16 -4.24
N GLU A 26 1.19 10.90 -5.29
CA GLU A 26 -0.15 10.85 -5.91
C GLU A 26 -0.44 9.48 -6.51
N GLN A 27 0.55 8.86 -7.17
CA GLN A 27 0.39 7.50 -7.72
C GLN A 27 0.15 6.46 -6.62
N ILE A 28 0.78 6.65 -5.46
CA ILE A 28 0.56 5.80 -4.28
C ILE A 28 -0.85 6.02 -3.73
N ILE A 29 -1.29 7.26 -3.57
CA ILE A 29 -2.64 7.58 -3.07
C ILE A 29 -3.71 7.00 -4.02
N ASN A 30 -3.58 7.21 -5.33
CA ASN A 30 -4.52 6.69 -6.32
C ASN A 30 -4.60 5.15 -6.29
N LEU A 31 -3.47 4.46 -6.07
CA LEU A 31 -3.50 3.02 -5.83
C LEU A 31 -4.32 2.70 -4.58
N LEU A 32 -4.02 3.35 -3.45
CA LEU A 32 -4.67 3.08 -2.17
C LEU A 32 -6.18 3.30 -2.24
N GLU A 33 -6.63 4.32 -2.96
CA GLU A 33 -8.04 4.56 -3.25
C GLU A 33 -8.63 3.45 -4.13
N THR A 34 -7.93 3.02 -5.18
CA THR A 34 -8.37 1.93 -6.05
C THR A 34 -8.55 0.61 -5.26
N ILE A 35 -7.57 0.26 -4.44
CA ILE A 35 -7.62 -0.98 -3.64
C ILE A 35 -8.58 -0.84 -2.44
N SER A 36 -9.00 0.37 -2.06
CA SER A 36 -10.01 0.53 -1.00
C SER A 36 -11.38 -0.05 -1.41
N GLY A 37 -11.69 -0.02 -2.71
CA GLY A 37 -12.89 -0.62 -3.29
C GLY A 37 -12.71 -2.11 -3.64
N ASP A 38 -11.49 -2.53 -3.99
CA ASP A 38 -11.17 -3.91 -4.33
C ASP A 38 -9.77 -4.32 -3.81
N PRO A 39 -9.65 -4.66 -2.51
CA PRO A 39 -8.37 -4.86 -1.85
C PRO A 39 -7.63 -6.12 -2.31
N PHE A 40 -8.38 -7.13 -2.76
CA PHE A 40 -7.82 -8.40 -3.24
C PHE A 40 -7.47 -8.38 -4.71
N ARG A 41 -7.60 -7.23 -5.38
CA ARG A 41 -7.17 -7.06 -6.75
C ARG A 41 -5.65 -7.09 -6.84
N ILE A 42 -5.11 -8.27 -7.13
CA ILE A 42 -3.69 -8.47 -7.38
C ILE A 42 -3.43 -8.23 -8.87
N ASP A 43 -2.80 -7.09 -9.19
CA ASP A 43 -2.20 -6.87 -10.51
C ASP A 43 -0.81 -7.53 -10.59
N ASP A 44 -0.27 -7.70 -11.80
CA ASP A 44 1.09 -8.23 -12.04
C ASP A 44 2.21 -7.45 -11.30
N SER A 45 1.95 -6.17 -11.01
CA SER A 45 2.85 -5.29 -10.25
C SER A 45 2.82 -5.51 -8.73
N ILE A 46 1.81 -6.20 -8.21
CA ILE A 46 1.60 -6.46 -6.79
C ILE A 46 2.15 -7.85 -6.48
N LYS A 47 3.10 -7.93 -5.55
CA LYS A 47 3.66 -9.20 -5.08
C LYS A 47 3.31 -9.42 -3.63
N SER A 48 2.80 -10.61 -3.32
CA SER A 48 2.59 -11.06 -1.95
C SER A 48 3.94 -11.23 -1.24
N LEU A 49 4.03 -10.79 0.01
CA LEU A 49 5.21 -10.98 0.85
C LEU A 49 5.17 -12.40 1.44
N LYS A 50 6.24 -13.18 1.24
CA LYS A 50 6.36 -14.51 1.86
C LYS A 50 6.34 -14.36 3.40
N GLY A 51 5.38 -14.99 4.06
CA GLY A 51 5.24 -15.00 5.53
C GLY A 51 3.85 -14.63 6.03
N ASN A 52 3.12 -13.77 5.30
CA ASN A 52 1.75 -13.35 5.65
C ASN A 52 0.89 -13.35 4.38
N ALA A 53 -0.20 -14.13 4.37
CA ALA A 53 -1.10 -14.25 3.22
C ALA A 53 -1.72 -12.90 2.81
N ASP A 54 -1.87 -11.99 3.78
CA ASP A 54 -2.54 -10.70 3.58
C ASP A 54 -1.59 -9.52 3.44
N SER A 55 -0.29 -9.77 3.28
CA SER A 55 0.72 -8.71 3.10
C SER A 55 1.18 -8.60 1.66
N PHE A 56 1.12 -7.39 1.12
CA PHE A 56 1.37 -7.09 -0.29
C PHE A 56 2.41 -6.00 -0.44
N ARG A 57 3.07 -6.01 -1.60
CA ARG A 57 4.07 -5.01 -1.97
C ARG A 57 3.93 -4.62 -3.44
N ARG A 58 3.96 -3.32 -3.71
CA ARG A 58 4.08 -2.75 -5.06
C ARG A 58 5.28 -1.81 -5.15
N ARG A 59 5.87 -1.74 -6.34
CA ARG A 59 6.92 -0.76 -6.67
C ARG A 59 6.35 0.37 -7.52
N PHE A 60 6.82 1.58 -7.24
CA PHE A 60 6.51 2.81 -7.95
C PHE A 60 7.84 3.46 -8.34
N GLY A 61 8.43 2.97 -9.43
CA GLY A 61 9.81 3.32 -9.80
C GLY A 61 10.79 2.89 -8.71
N ASP A 62 11.51 3.86 -8.14
CA ASP A 62 12.46 3.67 -7.04
C ASP A 62 11.80 3.53 -5.66
N TRP A 63 10.48 3.68 -5.58
CA TRP A 63 9.76 3.57 -4.31
C TRP A 63 9.09 2.21 -4.18
N ARG A 64 9.00 1.75 -2.94
CA ARG A 64 8.33 0.52 -2.56
C ARG A 64 7.30 0.86 -1.51
N VAL A 65 6.10 0.30 -1.70
CA VAL A 65 5.00 0.42 -0.75
C VAL A 65 4.61 -0.98 -0.33
N CYS A 66 4.58 -1.22 0.97
CA CYS A 66 4.10 -2.46 1.57
C CYS A 66 2.89 -2.17 2.44
N TRP A 67 1.85 -2.97 2.28
CA TRP A 67 0.63 -2.88 3.06
C TRP A 67 0.14 -4.26 3.45
N GLN A 68 -0.69 -4.31 4.48
CA GLN A 68 -1.40 -5.50 4.90
C GLN A 68 -2.90 -5.24 4.83
N ILE A 69 -3.66 -6.26 4.44
CA ILE A 69 -5.11 -6.22 4.41
C ILE A 69 -5.61 -7.03 5.61
N ASP A 70 -6.46 -6.43 6.42
CA ASP A 70 -7.20 -7.13 7.46
C ASP A 70 -8.64 -7.29 6.98
N ALA A 71 -8.97 -8.49 6.52
CA ALA A 71 -10.31 -8.84 6.05
C ALA A 71 -11.34 -8.82 7.20
N THR A 72 -10.91 -9.06 8.43
CA THR A 72 -11.76 -9.08 9.63
C THR A 72 -12.18 -7.66 10.00
N SER A 73 -11.20 -6.76 10.08
CA SER A 73 -11.41 -5.36 10.45
C SER A 73 -11.77 -4.47 9.26
N ARG A 74 -11.78 -5.01 8.04
CA ARG A 74 -11.87 -4.28 6.77
C ARG A 74 -10.92 -3.08 6.70
N ALA A 75 -9.68 -3.32 7.09
CA ALA A 75 -8.66 -2.28 7.19
C ALA A 75 -7.47 -2.58 6.26
N ILE A 76 -6.89 -1.54 5.68
CA ILE A 76 -5.65 -1.61 4.90
C ILE A 76 -4.58 -0.84 5.68
N MET A 77 -3.58 -1.54 6.20
CA MET A 77 -2.50 -0.93 6.96
C MET A 77 -1.24 -0.80 6.11
N VAL A 78 -0.92 0.42 5.72
CA VAL A 78 0.35 0.73 5.05
C VAL A 78 1.44 0.88 6.10
N PHE A 79 2.25 -0.17 6.24
CA PHE A 79 3.28 -0.23 7.28
C PHE A 79 4.64 0.27 6.82
N GLU A 80 4.92 0.24 5.51
CA GLU A 80 6.22 0.66 4.97
C GLU A 80 6.07 1.39 3.63
N ILE A 81 6.64 2.59 3.56
CA ILE A 81 6.90 3.31 2.31
C ILE A 81 8.38 3.66 2.34
N ALA A 82 9.14 3.14 1.41
CA ALA A 82 10.58 3.31 1.38
C ALA A 82 11.07 3.55 -0.05
N ALA A 83 11.97 4.51 -0.21
CA ALA A 83 12.75 4.63 -1.42
C ALA A 83 13.83 3.54 -1.45
N ARG A 84 14.29 3.18 -2.64
CA ARG A 84 15.48 2.34 -2.82
C ARG A 84 16.66 3.07 -2.18
N VAL A 85 17.38 2.39 -1.28
CA VAL A 85 18.60 2.89 -0.65
C VAL A 85 19.50 3.47 -1.75
N GLY A 86 19.69 4.80 -1.73
CA GLY A 86 20.33 5.58 -2.80
C GLY A 86 19.55 6.81 -3.28
N ALA A 87 18.24 6.91 -2.99
CA ALA A 87 17.40 8.05 -3.40
C ALA A 87 17.29 9.18 -2.37
N GLU A 88 17.90 9.04 -1.18
CA GLU A 88 18.17 10.16 -0.27
C GLU A 88 19.50 10.80 -0.69
N LYS A 89 19.46 11.67 -1.71
CA LYS A 89 20.42 12.76 -1.89
C LYS A 89 19.66 14.04 -2.12
#